data_AF-A0A0M9JJ82-F1
#
_entry.id   AF-A0A0M9JJ82-F1
#
_cell.length_a   1.000
_cell.length_b   1.000
_cell.length_c   1.000
_cell.angle_alpha   90.00
_cell.angle_beta   90.00
_cell.angle_gamma   90.00
#
_symmetry.space_group_name_H-M   'P 1'
#
loop_
_entity.id
_entity.type
_entity.pdbx_description
1 polymer ?
#
loop_
_entity_poly.entity_id
_entity_poly.type
_entity_poly.pdbx_seq_one_letter_code
_entity_poly.pdbx_strand_id
1 'polypeptide(L)'
;MPTTMAMESTTEKVCLDTKNSPCGKLENKFILNGVKVEYVERNGCTVPRCPNMLLPSVFFVNSKSEIPIIDPLKPSFTIRVLPPLKYAELEASSFTEYYGLSCEGSAWTISNYPHGTTTPTNGVAAGRDGSTDGKKSPIDFIGW
;
A
#
# COMPACT_ATOMS: atom_id res chain seq x y z
N MET A 1 -38.67 33.23 -12.22
CA MET A 1 -38.06 31.89 -12.22
C MET A 1 -36.83 31.94 -11.34
N PRO A 2 -36.76 31.22 -10.21
CA PRO A 2 -35.57 31.19 -9.38
C PRO A 2 -34.60 30.13 -9.94
N THR A 3 -33.39 30.56 -10.29
CA THR A 3 -32.30 29.67 -10.71
C THR A 3 -31.67 29.07 -9.46
N THR A 4 -31.96 27.80 -9.18
CA THR A 4 -31.26 27.01 -8.17
C THR A 4 -29.81 26.84 -8.60
N MET A 5 -28.87 27.42 -7.86
CA MET A 5 -27.46 27.09 -8.00
C MET A 5 -27.23 25.72 -7.37
N ALA A 6 -26.83 24.75 -8.20
CA ALA A 6 -26.31 23.48 -7.71
C ALA A 6 -25.01 23.77 -6.94
N MET A 7 -25.04 23.55 -5.63
CA MET A 7 -23.86 23.60 -4.79
C MET A 7 -23.04 22.34 -5.11
N GLU A 8 -22.08 22.45 -6.01
CA GLU A 8 -21.10 21.40 -6.24
C GLU A 8 -20.29 21.25 -4.94
N SER A 9 -20.58 20.19 -4.20
CA SER A 9 -19.78 19.76 -3.07
C SER A 9 -18.41 19.32 -3.60
N THR A 10 -17.47 20.26 -3.70
CA THR A 10 -16.05 19.94 -3.86
C THR A 10 -15.65 19.17 -2.61
N THR A 11 -15.67 17.84 -2.71
CA THR A 11 -15.15 16.97 -1.65
C THR A 11 -13.64 17.19 -1.64
N GLU A 12 -13.17 17.93 -0.64
CA GLU A 12 -11.75 18.22 -0.46
C GLU A 12 -10.99 16.88 -0.38
N LYS A 13 -9.97 16.70 -1.23
CA LYS A 13 -9.22 15.44 -1.28
C LYS A 13 -8.45 15.28 0.03
N VAL A 14 -8.84 14.31 0.85
CA VAL A 14 -8.16 14.01 2.11
C VAL A 14 -6.88 13.24 1.83
N CYS A 15 -5.73 13.90 2.05
CA CYS A 15 -4.42 13.27 1.93
C CYS A 15 -4.11 12.40 3.15
N LEU A 16 -3.50 11.24 2.92
CA LEU A 16 -3.00 10.40 4.00
C LEU A 16 -1.74 11.03 4.61
N ASP A 17 -1.79 11.40 5.90
CA ASP A 17 -0.62 11.92 6.60
C ASP A 17 0.38 10.79 6.89
N THR A 18 1.38 10.64 6.04
CA THR A 18 2.41 9.61 6.18
C THR A 18 3.56 10.00 7.13
N LYS A 19 3.56 11.23 7.67
CA LYS A 19 4.64 11.78 8.49
C LYS A 19 4.26 12.02 9.95
N ASN A 20 3.02 12.39 10.25
CA ASN A 20 2.55 12.67 11.61
C ASN A 20 1.35 11.81 12.05
N SER A 21 1.11 10.70 11.35
CA SER A 21 0.07 9.74 11.70
C SER A 21 0.35 9.03 13.04
N PRO A 22 -0.70 8.57 13.77
CA PRO A 22 -0.55 7.76 14.98
C PRO A 22 0.14 6.40 14.72
N CYS A 23 0.23 5.96 13.47
CA CYS A 23 1.02 4.79 13.06
C CYS A 23 2.53 5.06 12.99
N GLY A 24 2.96 6.29 13.33
CA GLY A 24 4.32 6.76 13.16
C GLY A 24 4.65 7.04 11.69
N LYS A 25 5.90 7.45 11.43
CA LYS A 25 6.32 7.79 10.07
C LYS A 25 6.36 6.55 9.18
N LEU A 26 5.70 6.62 8.03
CA LEU A 26 5.70 5.52 7.06
C LEU A 26 7.11 5.22 6.52
N GLU A 27 7.98 6.23 6.42
CA GLU A 27 9.38 6.06 5.99
C GLU A 27 10.14 5.01 6.82
N ASN A 28 9.78 4.84 8.10
CA ASN A 28 10.39 3.86 8.99
C ASN A 28 10.05 2.41 8.62
N LYS A 29 9.06 2.18 7.74
CA LYS A 29 8.73 0.86 7.22
C LYS A 29 9.58 0.45 6.03
N PHE A 30 10.27 1.37 5.39
CA PHE A 30 11.12 1.05 4.24
C PHE A 30 12.45 0.47 4.73
N ILE A 31 12.90 -0.65 4.13
CA ILE A 31 14.25 -1.18 4.35
C ILE A 31 15.21 -0.37 3.50
N LEU A 32 15.77 0.67 4.12
CA LEU A 32 16.65 1.65 3.50
C LEU A 32 18.09 1.12 3.57
N ASN A 33 18.56 0.37 2.57
CA ASN A 33 19.98 -0.03 2.43
C ASN A 33 20.88 1.19 2.09
N GLY A 34 20.80 2.26 2.89
CA GLY A 34 21.42 3.57 2.63
C GLY A 34 20.67 4.46 1.62
N VAL A 35 19.57 3.96 1.05
CA VAL A 35 18.78 4.63 0.02
C VAL A 35 17.56 5.29 0.66
N LYS A 36 17.35 6.60 0.46
CA LYS A 36 16.25 7.35 1.10
C LYS A 36 14.97 7.32 0.26
N VAL A 37 13.82 7.25 0.92
CA VAL A 37 12.51 7.46 0.29
C VAL A 37 12.40 8.93 -0.13
N GLU A 38 11.93 9.16 -1.34
CA GLU A 38 11.62 10.49 -1.85
C GLU A 38 10.15 10.82 -1.57
N TYR A 39 9.82 12.11 -1.56
CA TYR A 39 8.44 12.58 -1.47
C TYR A 39 8.14 13.48 -2.65
N VAL A 40 6.98 13.30 -3.26
CA VAL A 40 6.53 14.08 -4.42
C VAL A 40 5.10 14.56 -4.22
N GLU A 41 4.79 15.72 -4.78
CA GLU A 41 3.42 16.22 -4.84
C GLU A 41 2.63 15.51 -5.93
N ARG A 42 1.51 14.88 -5.56
CA ARG A 42 0.57 14.22 -6.46
C ARG A 42 -0.84 14.59 -6.05
N ASN A 43 -1.59 15.22 -6.96
CA ASN A 43 -2.99 15.58 -6.73
C ASN A 43 -3.21 16.37 -5.43
N GLY A 44 -2.28 17.28 -5.09
CA GLY A 44 -2.31 18.08 -3.86
C GLY A 44 -1.85 17.35 -2.59
N CYS A 45 -1.36 16.11 -2.71
CA CYS A 45 -0.86 15.32 -1.58
C CYS A 45 0.64 15.03 -1.72
N THR A 46 1.39 15.23 -0.63
CA THR A 46 2.76 14.75 -0.51
C THR A 46 2.79 13.24 -0.30
N VAL A 47 3.16 12.47 -1.31
CA VAL A 47 3.19 11.00 -1.27
C VAL A 47 4.62 10.44 -1.32
N PRO A 48 4.89 9.31 -0.65
CA PRO A 48 6.19 8.65 -0.74
C PRO A 48 6.41 8.06 -2.13
N ARG A 49 7.67 8.07 -2.56
CA ARG A 49 8.14 7.55 -3.85
C ARG A 49 9.47 6.84 -3.64
N CYS A 50 9.63 5.67 -4.26
CA CYS A 50 10.92 5.00 -4.27
C CYS A 50 11.88 5.73 -5.22
N PRO A 51 13.16 5.90 -4.85
CA PRO A 51 14.14 6.55 -5.71
C PRO A 51 14.45 5.70 -6.96
N ASN A 52 15.00 6.34 -7.99
CA ASN A 52 15.43 5.68 -9.23
C ASN A 52 14.34 4.83 -9.93
N MET A 53 13.06 5.18 -9.74
CA MET A 53 11.93 4.43 -10.31
C MET A 53 11.85 2.96 -9.86
N LEU A 54 12.44 2.65 -8.70
CA LEU A 54 12.36 1.31 -8.10
C LEU A 54 10.91 0.98 -7.73
N LEU A 55 10.54 -0.30 -7.82
CA LEU A 55 9.16 -0.75 -7.63
C LEU A 55 9.03 -1.38 -6.24
N PRO A 56 8.35 -0.72 -5.30
CA PRO A 56 8.22 -1.23 -3.94
C PRO A 56 7.37 -2.50 -3.93
N SER A 57 7.65 -3.36 -2.96
CA SER A 57 6.85 -4.49 -2.53
C SER A 57 6.56 -4.31 -1.04
N VAL A 58 5.33 -4.63 -0.64
CA VAL A 58 4.93 -4.64 0.77
C VAL A 58 5.10 -6.05 1.32
N PHE A 59 5.60 -6.16 2.55
CA PHE A 59 5.82 -7.43 3.22
C PHE A 59 5.11 -7.47 4.56
N PHE A 60 4.52 -8.62 4.88
CA PHE A 60 3.82 -8.84 6.14
C PHE A 60 3.73 -10.31 6.53
N VAL A 61 3.59 -10.61 7.81
CA VAL A 61 3.32 -11.96 8.30
C VAL A 61 1.82 -12.26 8.24
N ASN A 62 1.47 -13.41 7.66
CA ASN A 62 0.07 -13.79 7.43
C ASN A 62 -0.77 -13.88 8.72
N SER A 63 -0.18 -14.27 9.86
CA SER A 63 -0.91 -14.46 11.12
C SER A 63 -1.61 -13.21 11.68
N LYS A 64 -1.30 -12.03 11.15
CA LYS A 64 -1.92 -10.75 11.52
C LYS A 64 -2.78 -10.16 10.40
N SER A 65 -2.94 -10.88 9.29
CA SER A 65 -3.64 -10.44 8.10
C SER A 65 -5.02 -11.10 8.02
N GLU A 66 -5.95 -10.39 7.38
CA GLU A 66 -7.27 -10.90 7.01
C GLU A 66 -7.23 -11.75 5.73
N ILE A 67 -6.12 -11.74 4.97
CA ILE A 67 -5.99 -12.62 3.79
C ILE A 67 -5.80 -14.08 4.22
N PRO A 68 -6.42 -15.05 3.51
CA PRO A 68 -6.29 -16.46 3.84
C PRO A 68 -4.83 -16.91 3.90
N ILE A 69 -4.54 -17.89 4.75
CA ILE A 69 -3.23 -18.53 4.81
C ILE A 69 -2.92 -19.15 3.44
N ILE A 70 -1.89 -18.63 2.77
CA ILE A 70 -1.46 -19.11 1.44
C ILE A 70 -0.79 -20.50 1.55
N ASP A 71 -0.05 -20.74 2.64
CA ASP A 71 0.61 -22.02 2.92
C ASP A 71 0.22 -22.52 4.33
N PRO A 72 -0.73 -23.47 4.43
CA PRO A 72 -1.24 -23.98 5.70
C PRO A 72 -0.16 -24.60 6.61
N LEU A 73 0.96 -25.06 6.03
CA LEU A 73 2.07 -25.64 6.78
C LEU A 73 2.98 -24.57 7.41
N LYS A 74 2.79 -23.31 6.99
CA LYS A 74 3.70 -22.19 7.22
C LYS A 74 2.92 -20.88 7.49
N PRO A 75 2.03 -20.85 8.49
CA PRO A 75 1.13 -19.71 8.74
C PRO A 75 1.85 -18.43 9.19
N SER A 76 3.11 -18.53 9.63
CA SER A 76 3.93 -17.39 10.06
C SER A 76 4.90 -16.91 8.98
N PHE A 77 4.77 -17.37 7.74
CA PHE A 77 5.64 -16.90 6.66
C PHE A 77 5.35 -15.45 6.29
N THR A 78 6.41 -14.74 5.93
CA THR A 78 6.32 -13.43 5.31
C THR A 78 5.68 -13.59 3.93
N ILE A 79 4.57 -12.90 3.74
CA ILE A 79 3.92 -12.70 2.47
C ILE A 79 4.51 -11.45 1.83
N ARG A 80 4.81 -11.57 0.53
CA ARG A 80 5.16 -10.45 -0.32
C ARG A 80 3.94 -10.09 -1.17
N VAL A 81 3.50 -8.85 -1.09
CA VAL A 81 2.62 -8.27 -2.12
C VAL A 81 3.46 -8.02 -3.36
N LEU A 82 2.99 -8.51 -4.49
CA LEU A 82 3.72 -8.35 -5.73
C LEU A 82 3.83 -6.86 -6.09
N PRO A 83 5.02 -6.40 -6.53
CA PRO A 83 5.23 -5.01 -6.89
C PRO A 83 4.39 -4.66 -8.13
N PRO A 84 4.24 -3.36 -8.43
CA PRO A 84 3.86 -2.94 -9.77
C PRO A 84 4.74 -3.62 -10.83
N LEU A 85 4.20 -3.86 -12.03
CA LEU A 85 4.97 -4.39 -13.16
C LEU A 85 5.78 -3.29 -13.83
N LYS A 86 5.28 -2.05 -13.77
CA LYS A 86 5.92 -0.87 -14.32
C LYS A 86 5.69 0.35 -13.43
N TYR A 87 6.63 1.28 -13.47
CA TYR A 87 6.55 2.51 -12.67
C TYR A 87 5.32 3.36 -13.00
N ALA A 88 4.83 3.32 -14.25
CA ALA A 88 3.62 4.01 -14.68
C ALA A 88 2.36 3.67 -13.86
N GLU A 89 2.30 2.49 -13.23
CA GLU A 89 1.20 2.12 -12.34
C GLU A 89 1.21 2.93 -11.04
N LEU A 90 2.39 3.22 -10.48
CA LEU A 90 2.53 4.12 -9.33
C LEU A 90 2.32 5.58 -9.71
N GLU A 91 2.49 5.92 -10.98
CA GLU A 91 2.18 7.26 -11.46
C GLU A 91 0.68 7.52 -11.56
N ALA A 92 -0.08 6.48 -11.89
CA ALA A 92 -1.53 6.55 -11.99
C ALA A 92 -2.22 6.64 -10.61
N SER A 93 -1.68 6.00 -9.57
CA SER A 93 -2.35 5.88 -8.26
C SER A 93 -1.46 6.10 -7.02
N SER A 94 -0.31 6.79 -7.16
CA SER A 94 0.67 6.98 -6.06
C SER A 94 1.08 5.67 -5.37
N PHE A 95 1.99 5.69 -4.40
CA PHE A 95 2.26 4.50 -3.60
C PHE A 95 1.09 4.16 -2.65
N THR A 96 0.50 5.19 -2.04
CA THR A 96 -0.52 5.03 -1.00
C THR A 96 -1.85 4.56 -1.57
N GLU A 97 -2.27 5.06 -2.74
CA GLU A 97 -3.55 4.60 -3.33
C GLU A 97 -3.37 3.25 -4.03
N TYR A 98 -2.21 2.99 -4.66
CA TYR A 98 -1.90 1.69 -5.28
C TYR A 98 -2.07 0.51 -4.31
N TYR A 99 -1.57 0.63 -3.07
CA TYR A 99 -1.71 -0.41 -2.05
C TYR A 99 -2.94 -0.26 -1.14
N GLY A 100 -3.76 0.78 -1.33
CA GLY A 100 -4.90 1.06 -0.45
C GLY A 100 -4.45 1.26 1.00
N LEU A 101 -3.42 2.10 1.19
CA LEU A 101 -2.75 2.32 2.47
C LEU A 101 -3.67 3.07 3.44
N SER A 102 -3.75 2.58 4.67
CA SER A 102 -4.45 3.23 5.77
C SER A 102 -3.64 3.14 7.06
N CYS A 103 -3.99 3.97 8.04
CA CYS A 103 -3.50 3.86 9.40
C CYS A 103 -4.66 3.41 10.29
N GLU A 104 -4.56 2.22 10.89
CA GLU A 104 -5.61 1.66 11.73
C GLU A 104 -5.07 1.35 13.12
N GLY A 105 -5.64 2.04 14.12
CA GLY A 105 -5.12 2.04 15.49
C GLY A 105 -3.72 2.66 15.54
N SER A 106 -2.70 1.82 15.50
CA SER A 106 -1.28 2.19 15.53
C SER A 106 -0.43 1.44 14.50
N ALA A 107 -1.06 0.75 13.54
CA ALA A 107 -0.38 0.00 12.49
C ALA A 107 -0.72 0.52 11.10
N TRP A 108 0.31 0.70 10.27
CA TRP A 108 0.14 0.89 8.83
C TRP A 108 -0.43 -0.39 8.22
N THR A 109 -1.51 -0.26 7.46
CA THR A 109 -2.23 -1.38 6.83
C THR A 109 -2.44 -1.14 5.34
N ILE A 110 -2.51 -2.21 4.57
CA ILE A 110 -2.87 -2.21 3.15
C ILE A 110 -4.16 -2.99 2.93
N SER A 111 -4.86 -2.67 1.85
CA SER A 111 -6.14 -3.31 1.50
C SER A 111 -6.27 -3.63 0.01
N ASN A 112 -5.30 -3.23 -0.82
CA ASN A 112 -5.29 -3.46 -2.25
C ASN A 112 -4.06 -4.30 -2.64
N TYR A 113 -4.28 -5.32 -3.48
CA TYR A 113 -3.23 -6.26 -3.91
C TYR A 113 -3.25 -6.42 -5.43
N PRO A 114 -2.92 -5.37 -6.22
CA PRO A 114 -3.24 -5.33 -7.66
C PRO A 114 -2.68 -6.51 -8.48
N HIS A 115 -1.52 -7.04 -8.09
CA HIS A 115 -0.91 -8.21 -8.74
C HIS A 115 -0.95 -9.48 -7.90
N GLY A 116 -1.68 -9.46 -6.78
CA GLY A 116 -1.75 -10.54 -5.81
C GLY A 116 -0.56 -10.59 -4.85
N THR A 117 -0.44 -11.71 -4.17
CA THR A 117 0.54 -11.97 -3.12
C THR A 117 1.27 -13.28 -3.37
N THR A 118 2.46 -13.44 -2.82
CA THR A 118 3.21 -14.69 -2.90
C THR A 118 3.98 -14.96 -1.60
N THR A 119 4.38 -16.20 -1.40
CA THR A 119 5.32 -16.59 -0.35
C THR A 119 6.69 -16.89 -0.96
N PRO A 120 7.79 -16.66 -0.22
CA PRO A 120 9.14 -16.97 -0.69
C PRO A 120 9.33 -18.43 -1.15
N THR A 121 8.50 -19.35 -0.66
CA THR A 121 8.64 -20.78 -0.91
C THR A 121 7.77 -21.31 -2.03
N ASN A 122 6.59 -20.71 -2.26
CA ASN A 122 5.65 -21.21 -3.25
C ASN A 122 5.88 -20.54 -4.62
N GLY A 123 6.26 -19.25 -4.66
CA GLY A 123 6.47 -18.49 -5.90
C GLY A 123 5.22 -18.27 -6.76
N VAL A 124 4.16 -19.05 -6.52
CA VAL A 124 2.84 -18.89 -7.13
C VAL A 124 2.15 -17.68 -6.51
N ALA A 125 1.59 -16.84 -7.38
CA ALA A 125 0.81 -15.68 -6.97
C ALA A 125 -0.63 -16.10 -6.62
N ALA A 126 -1.12 -15.73 -5.44
CA ALA A 126 -2.50 -15.88 -5.01
C ALA A 126 -3.21 -14.51 -5.00
N GLY A 127 -4.54 -14.48 -5.14
CA GLY A 127 -5.32 -13.24 -5.05
C GLY A 127 -5.30 -12.34 -6.28
N ARG A 128 -4.75 -12.80 -7.42
CA ARG A 128 -4.76 -12.06 -8.70
C ARG A 128 -6.15 -11.84 -9.29
N ASP A 129 -7.11 -12.62 -8.83
CA ASP A 129 -8.53 -12.53 -9.17
C ASP A 129 -9.28 -11.49 -8.31
N GLY A 130 -8.57 -10.74 -7.46
CA GLY A 130 -9.15 -9.76 -6.53
C GLY A 130 -9.75 -10.39 -5.28
N SER A 131 -9.62 -11.70 -5.05
CA SER A 131 -10.15 -12.38 -3.86
C SER A 131 -9.54 -11.92 -2.53
N THR A 132 -8.47 -11.12 -2.59
CA THR A 132 -7.82 -10.49 -1.43
C THR A 132 -8.15 -9.01 -1.27
N ASP A 133 -8.80 -8.38 -2.24
CA ASP A 133 -9.07 -6.94 -2.19
C ASP A 133 -10.07 -6.60 -1.08
N GLY A 134 -9.80 -5.52 -0.38
CA GLY A 134 -10.53 -5.10 0.82
C GLY A 134 -10.11 -5.81 2.10
N LYS A 135 -9.38 -6.94 2.02
CA LYS A 135 -8.83 -7.62 3.20
C LYS A 135 -7.59 -6.91 3.69
N LYS A 136 -7.51 -6.65 4.98
CA LYS A 136 -6.45 -5.83 5.54
C LYS A 136 -5.23 -6.66 5.92
N SER A 137 -4.06 -6.12 5.62
CA SER A 137 -2.78 -6.68 6.10
C SER A 137 -1.94 -5.58 6.72
N PRO A 138 -1.35 -5.79 7.92
CA PRO A 138 -0.42 -4.84 8.49
C PRO A 138 0.86 -4.81 7.67
N ILE A 139 1.58 -3.70 7.68
CA ILE A 139 2.89 -3.58 7.04
C ILE A 139 3.96 -3.87 8.08
N ASP A 140 4.69 -4.96 7.88
CA ASP A 140 5.91 -5.21 8.64
C ASP A 140 7.05 -4.39 8.06
N PHE A 141 7.27 -4.46 6.75
CA PHE A 141 8.25 -3.65 6.03
C PHE A 141 7.92 -3.48 4.54
N ILE A 142 8.60 -2.53 3.90
CA ILE A 142 8.53 -2.20 2.47
C ILE A 142 9.95 -2.32 1.91
N GLY A 143 10.11 -3.04 0.82
CA GLY A 143 11.40 -3.21 0.13
C GLY A 143 11.24 -3.02 -1.38
N TRP A 144 12.34 -2.84 -2.09
CA TRP A 144 12.39 -2.71 -3.55
C TRP A 144 13.61 -3.41 -4.12
#